data_AF-D8U7V1-F1
#
_entry.id   AF-D8U7V1-F1
#
_cell.length_a   1.000
_cell.length_b   1.000
_cell.length_c   1.000
_cell.angle_alpha   90.00
_cell.angle_beta   90.00
_cell.angle_gamma   90.00
#
_symmetry.space_group_name_H-M   'P 1'
#
loop_
_entity.id
_entity.type
_entity.pdbx_description
1 polymer ?
#
loop_
_entity_poly.entity_id
_entity_poly.type
_entity_poly.pdbx_seq_one_letter_code
_entity_poly.pdbx_strand_id
1 'polypeptide(L)'
;MVVRLQADHWRLGTGSGDLLHLAAVRSYAINNQPTLKYVPVPEPEHDDFSGEPTTYPQLLKAIKSARGLRRLQHLLSAHSERFDAVHVAAAVACLPKLISYRTADLVDRSNTVVVPTPGLPRMRRKHGAQPKQTHLQEGGRLAARLDYMLPSHVHKFFPRQVACTIWAFGELRRMGVVDGMSSLPDVLLAVTKGDFEPLRVHGHGVDLAQILQGLAKLGYGDLQLVGKLVSLLEQRVESMQQRELQMSVWSLANLGYHSPGVYNQVADQLLRTGTAFLLPSGCSSAFWAYAKAGVTNRIDLFNVLAGSMLGQATLLAPQDAATTLWACSRLGYHNTHLITTLCDAVVRNLATCSDLEVSSVAESLARLGHRHQGLMDTLATAILAEPVIGAHPTCIARVLFAYGKLGCRSPRDVELASVLAAALVPQLPVVREDTLAMACKGLAMFGYKDQRVLAAFGSRAERLLPDCSEAHLLPVLRLLGSAGCQHYQLAVASARHLQAVILPSSKRCSASAAVEVLYLCARQGVEDPSAAAELMAFAAAREQELTPVDAARLFVIGQ
;
A
#
# COMPACT_ATOMS: atom_id res chain seq x y z
N MET A 1 0.04 45.46 13.87
CA MET A 1 -0.32 46.73 13.20
C MET A 1 -1.41 46.41 12.20
N VAL A 2 -2.63 46.91 12.43
CA VAL A 2 -3.81 46.66 11.59
C VAL A 2 -3.75 47.59 10.39
N VAL A 3 -3.90 47.06 9.17
CA VAL A 3 -4.35 47.84 8.02
C VAL A 3 -5.31 46.98 7.18
N ARG A 4 -6.53 47.50 7.01
CA ARG A 4 -7.61 47.00 6.14
C ARG A 4 -7.24 47.24 4.67
N LEU A 5 -7.65 46.33 3.79
CA LEU A 5 -7.74 46.61 2.35
C LEU A 5 -9.23 46.57 1.94
N GLN A 6 -9.74 47.73 1.52
CA GLN A 6 -11.00 47.86 0.77
C GLN A 6 -10.77 47.40 -0.67
N ALA A 7 -11.74 46.68 -1.23
CA ALA A 7 -11.82 46.34 -2.63
C ALA A 7 -12.87 47.24 -3.28
N ASP A 8 -12.43 48.06 -4.24
CA ASP A 8 -13.32 48.79 -5.14
C ASP A 8 -13.32 48.15 -6.53
N HIS A 9 -14.54 48.10 -7.06
CA HIS A 9 -14.96 47.50 -8.31
C HIS A 9 -14.33 48.15 -9.55
N TRP A 10 -13.90 47.33 -10.52
CA TRP A 10 -13.66 47.78 -11.90
C TRP A 10 -14.62 47.10 -12.87
N ARG A 11 -15.37 47.94 -13.57
CA ARG A 11 -16.32 47.62 -14.65
C ARG A 11 -15.58 47.35 -15.96
N LEU A 12 -16.13 46.43 -16.75
CA LEU A 12 -15.76 46.14 -18.13
C LEU A 12 -16.13 47.30 -19.06
N GLY A 13 -15.21 47.65 -19.97
CA GLY A 13 -15.39 48.61 -21.05
C GLY A 13 -14.68 48.12 -22.31
N THR A 14 -15.41 48.19 -23.43
CA THR A 14 -15.21 47.59 -24.75
C THR A 14 -14.42 48.46 -25.75
N GLY A 15 -13.88 47.85 -26.81
CA GLY A 15 -13.52 48.50 -28.10
C GLY A 15 -12.07 48.24 -28.53
N SER A 16 -11.79 47.35 -29.50
CA SER A 16 -11.82 47.52 -30.98
C SER A 16 -10.61 48.29 -31.56
N GLY A 17 -9.84 47.68 -32.47
CA GLY A 17 -8.79 48.40 -33.23
C GLY A 17 -7.72 47.52 -33.90
N ASP A 18 -8.11 46.96 -35.03
CA ASP A 18 -7.41 46.36 -36.16
C ASP A 18 -5.97 46.80 -36.60
N LEU A 19 -5.26 45.82 -37.19
CA LEU A 19 -4.43 45.85 -38.43
C LEU A 19 -2.88 46.11 -38.44
N LEU A 20 -2.19 45.03 -38.89
CA LEU A 20 -1.19 44.93 -40.00
C LEU A 20 0.34 45.01 -39.79
N HIS A 21 0.97 43.93 -40.32
CA HIS A 21 2.22 43.84 -41.11
C HIS A 21 3.60 44.11 -40.45
N LEU A 22 4.47 43.07 -40.41
CA LEU A 22 5.58 42.84 -41.38
C LEU A 22 6.56 41.74 -40.92
N ALA A 23 7.27 41.20 -41.90
CA ALA A 23 8.00 39.95 -41.90
C ALA A 23 9.40 39.99 -41.26
N ALA A 24 9.75 38.83 -40.68
CA ALA A 24 11.05 38.16 -40.61
C ALA A 24 12.36 38.96 -40.79
N VAL A 25 13.18 39.02 -39.72
CA VAL A 25 14.66 38.91 -39.80
C VAL A 25 15.19 38.11 -38.60
N ARG A 26 16.20 37.29 -38.89
CA ARG A 26 16.85 36.27 -38.07
C ARG A 26 17.63 36.80 -36.85
N SER A 27 17.82 35.85 -35.92
CA SER A 27 18.99 35.63 -35.04
C SER A 27 19.32 36.63 -33.94
N TYR A 28 19.00 36.25 -32.70
CA TYR A 28 19.97 36.29 -31.60
C TYR A 28 19.93 34.95 -30.86
N ALA A 29 21.01 34.19 -30.99
CA ALA A 29 21.32 33.13 -30.05
C ALA A 29 21.58 33.77 -28.68
N ILE A 30 20.61 33.68 -27.77
CA ILE A 30 20.87 33.89 -26.35
C ILE A 30 20.85 32.52 -25.71
N ASN A 31 22.04 32.15 -25.26
CA ASN A 31 22.39 30.96 -24.53
C ASN A 31 21.68 30.96 -23.16
N ASN A 32 20.37 30.70 -23.14
CA ASN A 32 19.63 30.50 -21.90
C ASN A 32 19.79 29.04 -21.49
N GLN A 33 20.96 28.69 -20.97
CA GLN A 33 20.96 27.66 -19.93
C GLN A 33 20.17 28.25 -18.76
N PRO A 34 19.05 27.65 -18.32
CA PRO A 34 18.47 28.03 -17.05
C PRO A 34 19.44 27.57 -15.97
N THR A 35 20.37 28.44 -15.57
CA THR A 35 21.05 28.30 -14.29
C THR A 35 19.98 28.45 -13.23
N LEU A 36 19.48 27.32 -12.75
CA LEU A 36 18.73 27.21 -11.50
C LEU A 36 19.65 27.71 -10.37
N LYS A 37 19.67 29.03 -10.14
CA LYS A 37 20.12 29.56 -8.86
C LYS A 37 19.04 29.19 -7.85
N TYR A 38 19.30 28.12 -7.13
CA TYR A 38 18.62 27.83 -5.88
C TYR A 38 18.83 29.06 -5.00
N VAL A 39 17.77 29.85 -4.78
CA VAL A 39 17.76 30.82 -3.70
C VAL A 39 17.45 29.97 -2.47
N PRO A 40 18.43 29.68 -1.59
CA PRO A 40 18.07 29.12 -0.30
C PRO A 40 17.14 30.15 0.33
N VAL A 41 15.87 29.77 0.53
CA VAL A 41 15.05 30.47 1.51
C VAL A 41 15.83 30.31 2.80
N PRO A 42 16.34 31.39 3.43
CA PRO A 42 16.97 31.26 4.71
C PRO A 42 15.93 30.59 5.61
N GLU A 43 16.24 29.40 6.12
CA GLU A 43 15.61 28.96 7.35
C GLU A 43 15.75 30.14 8.31
N PRO A 44 14.70 30.58 9.01
CA PRO A 44 14.81 31.73 9.90
C PRO A 44 16.04 31.50 10.80
N GLU A 45 17.08 32.32 10.59
CA GLU A 45 18.41 32.12 11.21
C GLU A 45 18.37 32.32 12.73
N HIS A 46 17.21 32.72 13.26
CA HIS A 46 16.93 32.83 14.67
C HIS A 46 15.60 32.16 15.01
N ASP A 47 15.67 30.94 15.56
CA ASP A 47 14.65 30.49 16.52
C ASP A 47 15.03 31.19 17.83
N ASP A 48 14.59 32.44 17.99
CA ASP A 48 14.81 33.23 19.20
C ASP A 48 14.31 32.43 20.40
N PHE A 49 15.24 31.81 21.14
CA PHE A 49 14.94 30.94 22.26
C PHE A 49 14.23 31.77 23.34
N SER A 50 12.89 31.72 23.33
CA SER A 50 12.03 32.32 24.36
C SER A 50 12.28 31.64 25.71
N GLY A 51 13.31 32.09 26.41
CA GLY A 51 13.73 31.67 27.75
C GLY A 51 14.36 30.27 27.79
N GLU A 52 15.60 30.17 28.28
CA GLU A 52 16.17 28.89 28.68
C GLU A 52 15.41 28.31 29.88
N PRO A 53 15.02 27.02 29.86
CA PRO A 53 14.28 26.42 30.96
C PRO A 53 15.17 26.31 32.20
N THR A 54 14.75 26.94 33.30
CA THR A 54 15.48 26.90 34.57
C THR A 54 14.85 25.93 35.58
N THR A 55 13.60 25.54 35.37
CA THR A 55 12.83 24.66 36.26
C THR A 55 12.37 23.37 35.56
N TYR A 56 12.07 22.33 36.34
CA TYR A 56 11.55 21.05 35.84
C TYR A 56 10.32 21.21 34.92
N PRO A 57 9.24 21.94 35.29
CA PRO A 57 8.07 22.08 34.42
C PRO A 57 8.37 22.87 33.14
N GLN A 58 9.27 23.87 33.22
CA GLN A 58 9.69 24.63 32.04
C GLN A 58 10.48 23.76 31.07
N LEU A 59 11.38 22.89 31.55
CA LEU A 59 12.15 21.98 30.72
C LEU A 59 11.22 20.98 30.02
N LEU A 60 10.32 20.34 30.76
CA LEU A 60 9.34 19.42 30.18
C LEU A 60 8.44 20.11 29.15
N LYS A 61 8.00 21.35 29.43
CA LYS A 61 7.21 22.16 28.49
C LYS A 61 8.03 22.51 27.24
N ALA A 62 9.30 22.88 27.39
CA ALA A 62 10.19 23.19 26.28
C ALA A 62 10.42 21.99 25.36
N ILE A 63 10.59 20.78 25.92
CA ILE A 63 10.72 19.54 25.15
C ILE A 63 9.43 19.26 24.36
N LYS A 64 8.27 19.30 25.03
CA LYS A 64 6.97 19.00 24.40
C LYS A 64 6.55 20.01 23.32
N SER A 65 7.01 21.25 23.45
CA SER A 65 6.67 22.36 22.55
C SER A 65 7.75 22.67 21.51
N ALA A 66 8.82 21.86 21.45
CA ALA A 66 9.86 21.98 20.43
C ALA A 66 9.23 22.02 19.02
N ARG A 67 9.72 22.93 18.18
CA ARG A 67 9.19 23.16 16.81
C ARG A 67 10.08 22.59 15.70
N GLY A 68 11.31 22.19 16.02
CA GLY A 68 12.26 21.60 15.08
C GLY A 68 13.34 20.77 15.78
N LEU A 69 14.08 19.98 14.99
CA LEU A 69 15.13 19.08 15.48
C LEU A 69 16.26 19.83 16.19
N ARG A 70 16.67 21.00 15.68
CA ARG A 70 17.72 21.83 16.31
C ARG A 70 17.37 22.24 17.74
N ARG A 71 16.12 22.63 18.02
CA ARG A 71 15.69 22.98 19.39
C ARG A 71 15.76 21.77 20.32
N LEU A 72 15.33 20.60 19.86
CA LEU A 72 15.43 19.38 20.66
C LEU A 72 16.90 18.99 20.90
N GLN A 73 17.76 19.10 19.89
CA GLN A 73 19.20 18.87 20.00
C GLN A 73 19.87 19.81 21.01
N HIS A 74 19.51 21.10 20.98
CA HIS A 74 19.97 22.08 21.97
C HIS A 74 19.53 21.69 23.38
N LEU A 75 18.26 21.37 23.59
CA LEU A 75 17.77 20.95 24.92
C LEU A 75 18.48 19.69 25.42
N LEU A 76 18.75 18.72 24.54
CA LEU A 76 19.51 17.51 24.87
C LEU A 76 20.99 17.78 25.15
N SER A 77 21.62 18.73 24.47
CA SER A 77 23.03 19.06 24.73
C SER A 77 23.19 19.90 25.99
N ALA A 78 22.39 20.96 26.14
CA ALA A 78 22.51 21.92 27.24
C ALA A 78 21.97 21.41 28.58
N HIS A 79 20.96 20.53 28.58
CA HIS A 79 20.26 20.14 29.81
C HIS A 79 20.24 18.62 30.08
N SER A 80 21.01 17.81 29.37
CA SER A 80 20.96 16.33 29.52
C SER A 80 21.14 15.84 30.96
N GLU A 81 21.95 16.49 31.77
CA GLU A 81 22.17 16.13 33.19
C GLU A 81 20.91 16.30 34.05
N ARG A 82 19.96 17.14 33.62
CA ARG A 82 18.69 17.40 34.31
C ARG A 82 17.56 16.51 33.81
N PHE A 83 17.80 15.67 32.80
CA PHE A 83 16.76 14.80 32.26
C PHE A 83 16.50 13.67 33.24
N ASP A 84 15.23 13.39 33.45
CA ASP A 84 14.76 12.21 34.15
C ASP A 84 13.94 11.34 33.17
N ALA A 85 13.32 10.28 33.69
CA ALA A 85 12.48 9.39 32.91
C ALA A 85 11.37 10.11 32.13
N VAL A 86 10.75 11.14 32.71
CA VAL A 86 9.63 11.85 32.09
C VAL A 86 10.15 12.75 30.95
N HIS A 87 11.29 13.41 31.16
CA HIS A 87 11.93 14.22 30.11
C HIS A 87 12.41 13.38 28.93
N VAL A 88 13.07 12.25 29.19
CA VAL A 88 13.55 11.34 28.13
C VAL A 88 12.37 10.79 27.34
N ALA A 89 11.32 10.29 28.01
CA ALA A 89 10.12 9.79 27.34
C ALA A 89 9.41 10.89 26.52
N ALA A 90 9.35 12.14 27.03
CA ALA A 90 8.78 13.26 26.30
C ALA A 90 9.60 13.65 25.06
N ALA A 91 10.94 13.60 25.15
CA ALA A 91 11.85 13.87 24.05
C ALA A 91 11.74 12.81 22.94
N VAL A 92 11.64 11.53 23.34
CA VAL A 92 11.39 10.43 22.41
C VAL A 92 10.01 10.60 21.74
N ALA A 93 8.97 10.86 22.52
CA ALA A 93 7.60 10.94 22.02
C ALA A 93 7.35 12.11 21.06
N CYS A 94 8.09 13.22 21.17
CA CYS A 94 7.94 14.35 20.24
C CYS A 94 8.72 14.17 18.93
N LEU A 95 9.75 13.32 18.90
CA LEU A 95 10.65 13.17 17.77
C LEU A 95 9.93 12.81 16.44
N PRO A 96 8.97 11.85 16.39
CA PRO A 96 8.25 11.56 15.15
C PRO A 96 7.55 12.78 14.55
N LYS A 97 6.97 13.64 15.41
CA LYS A 97 6.28 14.87 14.98
C LYS A 97 7.26 15.91 14.45
N LEU A 98 8.45 16.01 15.04
CA LEU A 98 9.48 16.94 14.56
C LEU A 98 10.05 16.51 13.21
N ILE A 99 10.05 15.21 12.92
CA ILE A 99 10.51 14.66 11.64
C ILE A 99 9.38 14.70 10.59
N SER A 100 8.11 14.65 11.02
CA SER A 100 6.95 14.68 10.11
C SER A 100 6.88 15.99 9.32
N TYR A 101 6.89 15.89 7.99
CA TYR A 101 7.10 16.99 7.05
C TYR A 101 5.98 18.02 6.98
N ARG A 102 6.33 19.27 6.66
CA ARG A 102 5.39 20.23 6.08
C ARG A 102 5.43 20.08 4.55
N THR A 103 4.31 20.36 3.87
CA THR A 103 4.18 20.25 2.41
C THR A 103 5.23 21.07 1.63
N ALA A 104 5.83 22.07 2.27
CA ALA A 104 6.89 22.92 1.73
C ALA A 104 8.28 22.25 1.68
N ASP A 105 8.50 21.14 2.38
CA ASP A 105 9.82 20.48 2.51
C ASP A 105 10.05 19.35 1.48
N LEU A 106 9.12 19.20 0.53
CA LEU A 106 9.14 18.17 -0.50
C LEU A 106 10.02 18.58 -1.69
N VAL A 107 11.01 17.75 -2.05
CA VAL A 107 11.82 17.95 -3.25
C VAL A 107 11.19 17.24 -4.44
N ASP A 108 10.90 17.99 -5.51
CA ASP A 108 10.42 17.49 -6.80
C ASP A 108 11.57 16.74 -7.51
N ARG A 109 11.39 15.45 -7.83
CA ARG A 109 12.36 14.63 -8.59
C ARG A 109 11.95 14.44 -10.06
N SER A 110 11.23 15.38 -10.65
CA SER A 110 10.99 15.38 -12.10
C SER A 110 12.26 15.74 -12.91
N ASN A 111 13.26 14.86 -12.93
CA ASN A 111 14.29 14.87 -13.97
C ASN A 111 13.85 14.13 -15.25
N THR A 112 12.60 13.66 -15.32
CA THR A 112 11.97 13.22 -16.56
C THR A 112 11.24 14.40 -17.20
N VAL A 113 11.80 14.90 -18.31
CA VAL A 113 11.13 15.87 -19.18
C VAL A 113 9.85 15.23 -19.71
N VAL A 114 8.70 15.61 -19.15
CA VAL A 114 7.40 15.25 -19.70
C VAL A 114 7.15 16.19 -20.87
N VAL A 115 7.22 15.68 -22.11
CA VAL A 115 6.79 16.43 -23.30
C VAL A 115 5.26 16.58 -23.23
N PRO A 116 4.72 17.80 -23.20
CA PRO A 116 3.28 18.00 -23.10
C PRO A 116 2.56 17.63 -24.40
N THR A 117 1.47 16.86 -24.31
CA THR A 117 0.55 16.63 -25.43
C THR A 117 -0.39 17.84 -25.57
N PRO A 118 -0.53 18.44 -26.77
CA PRO A 118 -1.43 19.57 -26.97
C PRO A 118 -2.90 19.20 -26.66
N GLY A 119 -3.58 20.00 -25.84
CA GLY A 119 -5.02 19.90 -25.60
C GLY A 119 -5.48 19.19 -24.31
N LEU A 120 -4.56 18.69 -23.47
CA LEU A 120 -4.91 18.08 -22.18
C LEU A 120 -4.32 18.88 -21.00
N PRO A 121 -5.12 19.14 -19.94
CA PRO A 121 -4.62 19.84 -18.76
C PRO A 121 -3.58 18.98 -18.04
N ARG A 122 -2.51 19.64 -17.60
CA ARG A 122 -1.37 19.06 -16.89
C ARG A 122 -1.82 18.40 -15.57
N MET A 123 -1.83 17.07 -15.48
CA MET A 123 -1.94 16.36 -14.20
C MET A 123 -0.55 16.20 -13.58
N ARG A 124 -0.26 16.96 -12.52
CA ARG A 124 0.91 16.72 -11.66
C ARG A 124 0.56 15.61 -10.66
N ARG A 125 0.91 14.36 -10.95
CA ARG A 125 0.92 13.31 -9.93
C ARG A 125 2.03 13.56 -8.91
N LYS A 126 1.81 13.21 -7.64
CA LYS A 126 2.78 13.30 -6.53
C LYS A 126 3.96 12.32 -6.72
N HIS A 127 4.71 12.44 -7.80
CA HIS A 127 5.92 11.64 -7.97
C HIS A 127 6.99 12.10 -6.98
N GLY A 128 7.47 11.17 -6.15
CA GLY A 128 8.85 11.19 -5.66
C GLY A 128 9.24 12.31 -4.70
N ALA A 129 8.29 12.96 -4.04
CA ALA A 129 8.55 13.90 -2.97
C ALA A 129 9.18 13.19 -1.76
N GLN A 130 10.50 13.06 -1.80
CA GLN A 130 11.29 12.47 -0.72
C GLN A 130 11.84 13.56 0.19
N PRO A 131 11.93 13.26 1.49
CA PRO A 131 12.51 14.21 2.42
C PRO A 131 13.99 14.45 2.14
N LYS A 132 14.47 15.64 2.49
CA LYS A 132 15.91 15.92 2.50
C LYS A 132 16.60 14.86 3.37
N GLN A 133 17.49 14.09 2.76
CA GLN A 133 18.21 12.98 3.40
C GLN A 133 18.96 13.43 4.68
N THR A 134 19.39 14.69 4.72
CA THR A 134 20.03 15.32 5.88
C THR A 134 19.12 15.38 7.11
N HIS A 135 17.82 15.68 6.95
CA HIS A 135 16.87 15.77 8.07
C HIS A 135 16.56 14.41 8.69
N LEU A 136 16.48 13.36 7.86
CA LEU A 136 16.36 11.97 8.34
C LEU A 136 17.61 11.53 9.11
N GLN A 137 18.80 11.90 8.63
CA GLN A 137 20.06 11.60 9.33
C GLN A 137 20.17 12.31 10.67
N GLU A 138 19.79 13.59 10.75
CA GLU A 138 19.73 14.34 12.02
C GLU A 138 18.74 13.72 13.00
N GLY A 139 17.54 13.37 12.53
CA GLY A 139 16.54 12.65 13.30
C GLY A 139 17.07 11.30 13.83
N GLY A 140 17.77 10.54 12.99
CA GLY A 140 18.38 9.25 13.35
C GLY A 140 19.46 9.39 14.43
N ARG A 141 20.32 10.42 14.34
CA ARG A 141 21.32 10.71 15.38
C ARG A 141 20.68 11.05 16.73
N LEU A 142 19.62 11.86 16.72
CA LEU A 142 18.87 12.18 17.94
C LEU A 142 18.17 10.96 18.53
N ALA A 143 17.56 10.12 17.67
CA ALA A 143 16.95 8.87 18.09
C ALA A 143 17.97 7.93 18.74
N ALA A 144 19.15 7.75 18.13
CA ALA A 144 20.22 6.92 18.68
C ALA A 144 20.74 7.44 20.03
N ARG A 145 20.89 8.76 20.18
CA ARG A 145 21.28 9.37 21.46
C ARG A 145 20.23 9.12 22.55
N LEU A 146 18.95 9.27 22.22
CA LEU A 146 17.87 8.98 23.16
C LEU A 146 17.79 7.49 23.49
N ASP A 147 17.97 6.60 22.51
CA ASP A 147 18.02 5.14 22.69
C ASP A 147 19.12 4.76 23.70
N TYR A 148 20.30 5.37 23.58
CA TYR A 148 21.41 5.18 24.52
C TYR A 148 21.11 5.67 25.94
N MET A 149 20.30 6.73 26.11
CA MET A 149 19.94 7.26 27.42
C MET A 149 18.86 6.43 28.14
N LEU A 150 18.05 5.67 27.40
CA LEU A 150 16.89 4.98 27.96
C LEU A 150 17.24 3.98 29.08
N PRO A 151 18.22 3.07 28.95
CA PRO A 151 18.52 2.07 29.98
C PRO A 151 18.79 2.66 31.37
N SER A 152 19.40 3.85 31.45
CA SER A 152 19.66 4.54 32.72
C SER A 152 18.40 5.14 33.37
N HIS A 153 17.28 5.24 32.66
CA HIS A 153 16.08 5.95 33.11
C HIS A 153 14.83 5.04 33.20
N VAL A 154 14.81 3.91 32.50
CA VAL A 154 13.63 3.02 32.38
C VAL A 154 13.11 2.49 33.72
N HIS A 155 13.95 2.37 34.74
CA HIS A 155 13.55 1.88 36.06
C HIS A 155 12.50 2.76 36.75
N LYS A 156 12.35 4.04 36.35
CA LYS A 156 11.32 4.98 36.83
C LYS A 156 10.14 5.15 35.85
N PHE A 157 10.07 4.37 34.78
CA PHE A 157 8.99 4.49 33.81
C PHE A 157 7.69 3.92 34.38
N PHE A 158 6.59 4.66 34.20
CA PHE A 158 5.25 4.11 34.30
C PHE A 158 4.84 3.53 32.93
N PRO A 159 3.76 2.72 32.86
CA PRO A 159 3.27 2.16 31.61
C PRO A 159 3.10 3.19 30.49
N ARG A 160 2.68 4.40 30.82
CA ARG A 160 2.51 5.48 29.85
C ARG A 160 3.81 5.88 29.15
N GLN A 161 4.91 6.01 29.89
CA GLN A 161 6.22 6.37 29.35
C GLN A 161 6.76 5.24 28.46
N VAL A 162 6.60 3.98 28.88
CA VAL A 162 6.95 2.82 28.06
C VAL A 162 6.15 2.82 26.75
N ALA A 163 4.83 2.97 26.85
CA ALA A 163 3.94 3.00 25.70
C ALA A 163 4.29 4.09 24.69
N CYS A 164 4.49 5.33 25.16
CA CYS A 164 4.90 6.45 24.31
C CYS A 164 6.28 6.23 23.67
N THR A 165 7.22 5.63 24.41
CA THR A 165 8.59 5.37 23.93
C THR A 165 8.59 4.31 22.82
N ILE A 166 7.96 3.16 23.09
CA ILE A 166 7.85 2.05 22.12
C ILE A 166 7.06 2.50 20.88
N TRP A 167 5.96 3.23 21.05
CA TRP A 167 5.20 3.80 19.95
C TRP A 167 6.04 4.73 19.07
N ALA A 168 6.81 5.63 19.69
CA ALA A 168 7.61 6.61 18.97
C ALA A 168 8.72 5.94 18.15
N PHE A 169 9.47 5.00 18.74
CA PHE A 169 10.48 4.24 17.98
C PHE A 169 9.87 3.41 16.85
N GLY A 170 8.69 2.84 17.06
CA GLY A 170 7.92 2.21 15.98
C GLY A 170 7.59 3.18 14.84
N GLU A 171 7.17 4.40 15.16
CA GLU A 171 6.89 5.43 14.14
C GLU A 171 8.16 5.87 13.41
N LEU A 172 9.28 6.04 14.12
CA LEU A 172 10.58 6.36 13.52
C LEU A 172 11.03 5.29 12.55
N ARG A 173 10.86 4.00 12.90
CA ARG A 173 11.17 2.89 11.99
C ARG A 173 10.29 2.89 10.77
N ARG A 174 8.98 3.12 10.94
CA ARG A 174 8.02 3.25 9.82
C ARG A 174 8.40 4.38 8.86
N MET A 175 8.99 5.46 9.38
CA MET A 175 9.47 6.60 8.60
C MET A 175 10.87 6.38 7.97
N GLY A 176 11.54 5.25 8.24
CA GLY A 176 12.89 4.96 7.76
C GLY A 176 13.98 5.78 8.46
N VAL A 177 13.72 6.27 9.67
CA VAL A 177 14.68 7.06 10.47
C VAL A 177 15.62 6.15 11.26
N VAL A 178 15.11 5.00 11.75
CA VAL A 178 15.85 3.99 12.51
C VAL A 178 15.50 2.60 12.00
N ASP A 179 16.41 1.64 12.15
CA ASP A 179 16.13 0.24 11.79
C ASP A 179 15.41 -0.52 12.90
N GLY A 180 15.59 -0.09 14.16
CA GLY A 180 15.05 -0.73 15.36
C GLY A 180 15.30 0.11 16.61
N MET A 181 15.16 -0.54 17.78
CA MET A 181 15.33 0.08 19.10
C MET A 181 16.17 -0.85 19.97
N SER A 182 17.39 -0.43 20.30
CA SER A 182 18.38 -1.28 21.00
C SER A 182 17.99 -1.46 22.47
N SER A 183 17.45 -0.41 23.09
CA SER A 183 16.98 -0.42 24.48
C SER A 183 15.60 -1.07 24.67
N LEU A 184 15.01 -1.67 23.62
CA LEU A 184 13.68 -2.26 23.69
C LEU A 184 13.54 -3.32 24.82
N PRO A 185 14.50 -4.23 25.06
CA PRO A 185 14.43 -5.18 26.17
C PRO A 185 14.35 -4.49 27.54
N ASP A 186 15.18 -3.45 27.77
CA ASP A 186 15.21 -2.69 29.02
C ASP A 186 13.90 -1.92 29.24
N VAL A 187 13.37 -1.32 28.17
CA VAL A 187 12.10 -0.58 28.18
C VAL A 187 10.91 -1.52 28.42
N LEU A 188 10.92 -2.72 27.84
CA LEU A 188 9.91 -3.74 28.10
C LEU A 188 9.99 -4.27 29.54
N LEU A 189 11.19 -4.47 30.09
CA LEU A 189 11.35 -4.94 31.47
C LEU A 189 10.65 -4.03 32.50
N ALA A 190 10.60 -2.72 32.23
CA ALA A 190 9.89 -1.76 33.08
C ALA A 190 8.39 -2.06 33.25
N VAL A 191 7.77 -2.75 32.28
CA VAL A 191 6.35 -3.14 32.29
C VAL A 191 6.09 -4.63 32.42
N THR A 192 7.07 -5.50 32.16
CA THR A 192 6.92 -6.97 32.26
C THR A 192 7.36 -7.54 33.61
N LYS A 193 8.07 -6.77 34.44
CA LYS A 193 8.51 -7.19 35.79
C LYS A 193 7.33 -7.65 36.66
N GLY A 194 7.60 -8.64 37.52
CA GLY A 194 6.60 -9.18 38.45
C GLY A 194 5.37 -9.75 37.76
N ASP A 195 5.56 -10.45 36.63
CA ASP A 195 4.47 -10.91 35.76
C ASP A 195 3.50 -9.79 35.38
N PHE A 196 4.06 -8.74 34.74
CA PHE A 196 3.33 -7.59 34.22
C PHE A 196 2.60 -6.77 35.30
N GLU A 197 3.04 -6.83 36.57
CA GLU A 197 2.47 -6.06 37.69
C GLU A 197 2.30 -4.56 37.36
N PRO A 198 3.28 -3.83 36.77
CA PRO A 198 3.10 -2.43 36.44
C PRO A 198 1.96 -2.19 35.44
N LEU A 199 1.84 -3.05 34.43
CA LEU A 199 0.74 -2.97 33.48
C LEU A 199 -0.58 -3.35 34.11
N ARG A 200 -0.63 -4.34 35.01
CA ARG A 200 -1.84 -4.78 35.71
C ARG A 200 -2.39 -3.71 36.67
N VAL A 201 -1.52 -3.05 37.43
CA VAL A 201 -1.94 -2.08 38.46
C VAL A 201 -2.11 -0.67 37.89
N HIS A 202 -1.20 -0.23 37.02
CA HIS A 202 -1.13 1.18 36.57
C HIS A 202 -1.34 1.37 35.07
N GLY A 203 -1.47 0.29 34.30
CA GLY A 203 -1.64 0.37 32.85
C GLY A 203 -3.07 0.68 32.45
N HIS A 204 -3.24 1.59 31.48
CA HIS A 204 -4.53 1.87 30.85
C HIS A 204 -4.65 1.18 29.48
N GLY A 205 -5.86 1.12 28.95
CA GLY A 205 -6.13 0.55 27.63
C GLY A 205 -5.32 1.20 26.50
N VAL A 206 -5.18 2.53 26.53
CA VAL A 206 -4.33 3.28 25.60
C VAL A 206 -2.85 2.86 25.66
N ASP A 207 -2.34 2.50 26.85
CA ASP A 207 -0.94 2.14 27.01
C ASP A 207 -0.68 0.78 26.37
N LEU A 208 -1.60 -0.20 26.58
CA LEU A 208 -1.54 -1.50 25.90
C LEU A 208 -1.64 -1.35 24.38
N ALA A 209 -2.60 -0.55 23.88
CA ALA A 209 -2.77 -0.32 22.45
C ALA A 209 -1.53 0.32 21.81
N GLN A 210 -0.88 1.27 22.50
CA GLN A 210 0.35 1.91 22.03
C GLN A 210 1.57 1.00 22.10
N ILE A 211 1.72 0.18 23.15
CA ILE A 211 2.79 -0.82 23.23
C ILE A 211 2.64 -1.80 22.06
N LEU A 212 1.46 -2.40 21.87
CA LEU A 212 1.21 -3.31 20.75
C LEU A 212 1.49 -2.65 19.40
N GLN A 213 1.05 -1.41 19.20
CA GLN A 213 1.28 -0.68 17.94
C GLN A 213 2.76 -0.40 17.70
N GLY A 214 3.50 0.01 18.72
CA GLY A 214 4.92 0.27 18.59
C GLY A 214 5.69 -1.03 18.32
N LEU A 215 5.37 -2.13 19.01
CA LEU A 215 5.96 -3.45 18.73
C LEU A 215 5.67 -3.90 17.28
N ALA A 216 4.43 -3.74 16.82
CA ALA A 216 4.03 -4.06 15.45
C ALA A 216 4.85 -3.26 14.43
N LYS A 217 5.01 -1.95 14.63
CA LYS A 217 5.80 -1.10 13.73
C LYS A 217 7.31 -1.36 13.83
N LEU A 218 7.79 -1.74 15.01
CA LEU A 218 9.17 -2.21 15.23
C LEU A 218 9.45 -3.58 14.61
N GLY A 219 8.41 -4.32 14.21
CA GLY A 219 8.55 -5.69 13.73
C GLY A 219 8.98 -6.67 14.83
N TYR A 220 8.70 -6.33 16.10
CA TYR A 220 9.03 -7.16 17.25
C TYR A 220 7.93 -8.21 17.48
N GLY A 221 8.08 -9.38 16.86
CA GLY A 221 7.09 -10.45 16.81
C GLY A 221 7.22 -11.53 17.88
N ASP A 222 7.57 -11.20 19.12
CA ASP A 222 7.57 -12.18 20.23
C ASP A 222 6.12 -12.55 20.60
N LEU A 223 5.65 -13.67 20.05
CA LEU A 223 4.27 -14.13 20.23
C LEU A 223 3.94 -14.51 21.68
N GLN A 224 4.93 -14.87 22.51
CA GLN A 224 4.69 -15.16 23.93
C GLN A 224 4.41 -13.87 24.70
N LEU A 225 5.22 -12.84 24.49
CA LEU A 225 4.97 -11.50 25.03
C LEU A 225 3.62 -10.96 24.55
N VAL A 226 3.35 -11.07 23.24
CA VAL A 226 2.08 -10.61 22.66
C VAL A 226 0.89 -11.34 23.28
N GLY A 227 0.97 -12.67 23.47
CA GLY A 227 -0.07 -13.45 24.13
C GLY A 227 -0.40 -12.92 25.53
N LYS A 228 0.62 -12.63 26.35
CA LYS A 228 0.42 -12.04 27.69
C LYS A 228 -0.17 -10.63 27.63
N LEU A 229 0.30 -9.78 26.72
CA LEU A 229 -0.26 -8.44 26.50
C LEU A 229 -1.72 -8.50 26.04
N VAL A 230 -2.09 -9.50 25.23
CA VAL A 230 -3.46 -9.74 24.80
C VAL A 230 -4.35 -10.15 25.97
N SER A 231 -3.90 -11.02 26.88
CA SER A 231 -4.69 -11.36 28.07
C SER A 231 -5.00 -10.14 28.94
N LEU A 232 -4.06 -9.19 29.05
CA LEU A 232 -4.29 -7.92 29.74
C LEU A 232 -5.21 -6.97 28.97
N LEU A 233 -5.12 -7.00 27.64
CA LEU A 233 -6.01 -6.24 26.75
C LEU A 233 -7.45 -6.72 26.90
N GLU A 234 -7.69 -8.04 26.85
CA GLU A 234 -9.00 -8.68 26.98
C GLU A 234 -9.69 -8.28 28.31
N GLN A 235 -8.94 -8.16 29.39
CA GLN A 235 -9.45 -7.68 30.69
C GLN A 235 -9.89 -6.21 30.69
N ARG A 236 -9.50 -5.43 29.67
CA ARG A 236 -9.69 -3.96 29.63
C ARG A 236 -10.50 -3.46 28.46
N VAL A 237 -10.84 -4.32 27.50
CA VAL A 237 -11.59 -3.96 26.28
C VAL A 237 -12.78 -3.05 26.59
N GLU A 238 -13.54 -3.33 27.64
CA GLU A 238 -14.74 -2.56 28.02
C GLU A 238 -14.47 -1.09 28.40
N SER A 239 -13.25 -0.80 28.87
CA SER A 239 -12.84 0.56 29.26
C SER A 239 -12.19 1.35 28.12
N MET A 240 -11.94 0.70 26.99
CA MET A 240 -11.17 1.28 25.90
C MET A 240 -12.02 2.14 24.97
N GLN A 241 -11.41 3.21 24.47
CA GLN A 241 -12.01 4.06 23.46
C GLN A 241 -11.94 3.40 22.08
N GLN A 242 -12.85 3.79 21.18
CA GLN A 242 -12.95 3.25 19.81
C GLN A 242 -11.61 3.25 19.06
N ARG A 243 -10.83 4.34 19.18
CA ARG A 243 -9.51 4.46 18.56
C ARG A 243 -8.50 3.46 19.14
N GLU A 244 -8.53 3.23 20.44
CA GLU A 244 -7.61 2.30 21.11
C GLU A 244 -7.93 0.86 20.70
N LEU A 245 -9.21 0.52 20.63
CA LEU A 245 -9.71 -0.77 20.13
C LEU A 245 -9.24 -1.04 18.70
N GLN A 246 -9.45 -0.06 17.81
CA GLN A 246 -8.98 -0.11 16.42
C GLN A 246 -7.46 -0.28 16.34
N MET A 247 -6.71 0.49 17.13
CA MET A 247 -5.25 0.40 17.18
C MET A 247 -4.79 -1.00 17.63
N SER A 248 -5.44 -1.59 18.63
CA SER A 248 -5.12 -2.94 19.10
C SER A 248 -5.29 -3.98 18.00
N VAL A 249 -6.46 -4.05 17.34
CA VAL A 249 -6.68 -5.07 16.28
C VAL A 249 -5.76 -4.88 15.08
N TRP A 250 -5.45 -3.64 14.70
CA TRP A 250 -4.46 -3.36 13.66
C TRP A 250 -3.07 -3.86 14.04
N SER A 251 -2.69 -3.69 15.30
CA SER A 251 -1.37 -4.09 15.81
C SER A 251 -1.25 -5.61 15.87
N LEU A 252 -2.28 -6.30 16.38
CA LEU A 252 -2.34 -7.75 16.43
C LEU A 252 -2.26 -8.36 15.03
N ALA A 253 -2.97 -7.78 14.04
CA ALA A 253 -2.92 -8.23 12.66
C ALA A 253 -1.53 -8.04 12.03
N ASN A 254 -0.78 -7.00 12.44
CA ASN A 254 0.60 -6.80 11.99
C ASN A 254 1.60 -7.73 12.68
N LEU A 255 1.37 -8.05 13.95
CA LEU A 255 2.18 -8.99 14.72
C LEU A 255 1.91 -10.46 14.37
N GLY A 256 0.91 -10.75 13.53
CA GLY A 256 0.53 -12.12 13.15
C GLY A 256 -0.26 -12.85 14.24
N TYR A 257 -0.80 -12.13 15.24
CA TYR A 257 -1.58 -12.70 16.32
C TYR A 257 -3.07 -12.71 15.93
N HIS A 258 -3.56 -13.85 15.42
CA HIS A 258 -4.89 -13.95 14.80
C HIS A 258 -5.92 -14.74 15.64
N SER A 259 -5.84 -14.68 16.98
CA SER A 259 -6.82 -15.35 17.84
C SER A 259 -8.21 -14.74 17.65
N PRO A 260 -9.24 -15.49 17.18
CA PRO A 260 -10.57 -14.92 16.95
C PRO A 260 -11.23 -14.35 18.21
N GLY A 261 -10.87 -14.84 19.41
CA GLY A 261 -11.44 -14.41 20.69
C GLY A 261 -11.31 -12.91 20.94
N VAL A 262 -10.07 -12.39 20.92
CA VAL A 262 -9.81 -10.96 21.14
C VAL A 262 -10.42 -10.08 20.05
N TYR A 263 -10.42 -10.53 18.78
CA TYR A 263 -11.07 -9.79 17.69
C TYR A 263 -12.59 -9.71 17.87
N ASN A 264 -13.22 -10.79 18.33
CA ASN A 264 -14.65 -10.80 18.62
C ASN A 264 -14.98 -9.89 19.80
N GLN A 265 -14.21 -9.94 20.87
CA GLN A 265 -14.42 -9.09 22.04
C GLN A 265 -14.28 -7.59 21.70
N VAL A 266 -13.25 -7.24 20.91
CA VAL A 266 -13.06 -5.86 20.42
C VAL A 266 -14.21 -5.43 19.52
N ALA A 267 -14.68 -6.30 18.63
CA ALA A 267 -15.81 -6.01 17.76
C ALA A 267 -17.10 -5.79 18.55
N ASP A 268 -17.38 -6.62 19.57
CA ASP A 268 -18.55 -6.46 20.44
C ASP A 268 -18.50 -5.13 21.20
N GLN A 269 -17.32 -4.73 21.65
CA GLN A 269 -17.16 -3.43 22.30
C GLN A 269 -17.36 -2.27 21.32
N LEU A 270 -16.81 -2.34 20.11
CA LEU A 270 -17.03 -1.32 19.08
C LEU A 270 -18.52 -1.20 18.73
N LEU A 271 -19.27 -2.30 18.72
CA LEU A 271 -20.74 -2.25 18.54
C LEU A 271 -21.43 -1.59 19.73
N ARG A 272 -21.05 -1.92 20.97
CA ARG A 272 -21.62 -1.31 22.19
C ARG A 272 -21.37 0.18 22.29
N THR A 273 -20.14 0.63 22.00
CA THR A 273 -19.76 2.06 22.09
C THR A 273 -20.07 2.86 20.83
N GLY A 274 -20.55 2.18 19.78
CA GLY A 274 -20.64 2.73 18.43
C GLY A 274 -19.28 3.01 17.79
N THR A 275 -19.30 3.54 16.57
CA THR A 275 -18.09 3.89 15.79
C THR A 275 -18.13 5.31 15.23
N ALA A 276 -19.06 6.14 15.69
CA ALA A 276 -19.27 7.50 15.17
C ALA A 276 -18.07 8.43 15.35
N PHE A 277 -17.18 8.16 16.31
CA PHE A 277 -15.96 8.96 16.55
C PHE A 277 -14.71 8.36 15.89
N LEU A 278 -14.84 7.24 15.16
CA LEU A 278 -13.80 6.76 14.28
C LEU A 278 -13.83 7.55 12.97
N LEU A 279 -12.72 8.23 12.67
CA LEU A 279 -12.49 8.80 11.35
C LEU A 279 -12.42 7.67 10.29
N PRO A 280 -12.64 7.98 9.00
CA PRO A 280 -12.58 6.98 7.94
C PRO A 280 -11.29 6.16 7.91
N SER A 281 -10.15 6.76 8.25
CA SER A 281 -8.86 6.05 8.37
C SER A 281 -8.84 5.02 9.50
N GLY A 282 -9.52 5.30 10.61
CA GLY A 282 -9.74 4.34 11.70
C GLY A 282 -10.63 3.18 11.25
N CYS A 283 -11.77 3.49 10.60
CA CYS A 283 -12.65 2.46 10.04
C CYS A 283 -11.92 1.57 9.01
N SER A 284 -11.17 2.19 8.10
CA SER A 284 -10.37 1.49 7.09
C SER A 284 -9.32 0.58 7.72
N SER A 285 -8.63 1.06 8.75
CA SER A 285 -7.65 0.28 9.51
C SER A 285 -8.29 -0.90 10.25
N ALA A 286 -9.50 -0.74 10.77
CA ALA A 286 -10.27 -1.84 11.36
C ALA A 286 -10.64 -2.87 10.29
N PHE A 287 -11.26 -2.45 9.17
CA PHE A 287 -11.55 -3.34 8.05
C PHE A 287 -10.33 -4.15 7.62
N TRP A 288 -9.19 -3.48 7.43
CA TRP A 288 -7.93 -4.12 7.07
C TRP A 288 -7.45 -5.11 8.12
N ALA A 289 -7.55 -4.78 9.40
CA ALA A 289 -7.13 -5.65 10.50
C ALA A 289 -7.92 -6.96 10.53
N TYR A 290 -9.25 -6.89 10.43
CA TYR A 290 -10.11 -8.08 10.38
C TYR A 290 -9.87 -8.90 9.11
N ALA A 291 -9.70 -8.23 7.96
CA ALA A 291 -9.37 -8.88 6.70
C ALA A 291 -8.03 -9.63 6.76
N LYS A 292 -6.99 -9.01 7.33
CA LYS A 292 -5.66 -9.62 7.47
C LYS A 292 -5.66 -10.77 8.47
N ALA A 293 -6.41 -10.65 9.56
CA ALA A 293 -6.56 -11.71 10.56
C ALA A 293 -7.46 -12.87 10.11
N GLY A 294 -8.16 -12.74 8.98
CA GLY A 294 -9.08 -13.76 8.48
C GLY A 294 -10.38 -13.89 9.29
N VAL A 295 -10.75 -12.86 10.08
CA VAL A 295 -11.97 -12.86 10.89
C VAL A 295 -13.12 -12.32 10.05
N THR A 296 -13.82 -13.21 9.33
CA THR A 296 -14.86 -12.86 8.36
C THR A 296 -16.27 -12.79 8.94
N ASN A 297 -16.53 -13.42 10.08
CA ASN A 297 -17.88 -13.64 10.62
C ASN A 297 -18.46 -12.45 11.40
N ARG A 298 -18.01 -11.21 11.10
CA ARG A 298 -18.40 -9.97 11.80
C ARG A 298 -19.08 -8.95 10.89
N ILE A 299 -20.05 -9.42 10.11
CA ILE A 299 -20.86 -8.59 9.20
C ILE A 299 -21.57 -7.45 9.95
N ASP A 300 -21.98 -7.69 11.20
CA ASP A 300 -22.53 -6.71 12.12
C ASP A 300 -21.59 -5.51 12.35
N LEU A 301 -20.32 -5.77 12.70
CA LEU A 301 -19.29 -4.74 12.84
C LEU A 301 -19.05 -4.01 11.52
N PHE A 302 -18.91 -4.78 10.42
CA PHE A 302 -18.62 -4.20 9.11
C PHE A 302 -19.73 -3.26 8.64
N ASN A 303 -21.00 -3.56 8.93
CA ASN A 303 -22.13 -2.66 8.66
C ASN A 303 -22.03 -1.35 9.44
N VAL A 304 -21.64 -1.40 10.72
CA VAL A 304 -21.50 -0.21 11.57
C VAL A 304 -20.31 0.66 11.15
N LEU A 305 -19.18 0.03 10.80
CA LEU A 305 -18.02 0.71 10.21
C LEU A 305 -18.37 1.34 8.85
N ALA A 306 -19.09 0.62 7.99
CA ALA A 306 -19.57 1.12 6.70
C ALA A 306 -20.46 2.36 6.90
N GLY A 307 -21.43 2.30 7.81
CA GLY A 307 -22.31 3.43 8.15
C GLY A 307 -21.53 4.66 8.62
N SER A 308 -20.47 4.47 9.40
CA SER A 308 -19.62 5.56 9.87
C SER A 308 -18.77 6.19 8.76
N MET A 309 -18.28 5.38 7.82
CA MET A 309 -17.57 5.88 6.63
C MET A 309 -18.52 6.62 5.69
N LEU A 310 -19.75 6.14 5.51
CA LEU A 310 -20.78 6.79 4.71
C LEU A 310 -21.17 8.16 5.30
N GLY A 311 -21.37 8.25 6.61
CA GLY A 311 -21.63 9.51 7.30
C GLY A 311 -20.49 10.52 7.22
N GLN A 312 -19.27 10.07 6.87
CA GLN A 312 -18.07 10.89 6.74
C GLN A 312 -17.48 10.82 5.31
N ALA A 313 -18.32 10.61 4.30
CA ALA A 313 -17.87 10.37 2.92
C ALA A 313 -17.00 11.50 2.32
N THR A 314 -17.17 12.73 2.79
CA THR A 314 -16.38 13.90 2.38
C THR A 314 -14.95 13.89 2.94
N LEU A 315 -14.70 13.14 4.01
CA LEU A 315 -13.39 13.01 4.67
C LEU A 315 -12.59 11.81 4.15
N LEU A 316 -13.14 11.01 3.23
CA LEU A 316 -12.46 9.84 2.69
C LEU A 316 -11.24 10.23 1.85
N ALA A 317 -10.05 9.85 2.33
CA ALA A 317 -8.84 9.90 1.54
C ALA A 317 -8.76 8.70 0.56
N PRO A 318 -8.06 8.84 -0.57
CA PRO A 318 -7.82 7.74 -1.49
C PRO A 318 -7.27 6.46 -0.84
N GLN A 319 -6.33 6.63 0.10
CA GLN A 319 -5.72 5.53 0.82
C GLN A 319 -6.75 4.74 1.65
N ASP A 320 -7.66 5.44 2.32
CA ASP A 320 -8.72 4.83 3.12
C ASP A 320 -9.69 4.06 2.22
N ALA A 321 -10.05 4.64 1.07
CA ALA A 321 -10.91 3.99 0.09
C ALA A 321 -10.27 2.72 -0.50
N ALA A 322 -9.00 2.81 -0.93
CA ALA A 322 -8.25 1.68 -1.48
C ALA A 322 -8.09 0.54 -0.45
N THR A 323 -7.76 0.90 0.79
CA THR A 323 -7.55 -0.06 1.88
C THR A 323 -8.86 -0.75 2.27
N THR A 324 -9.96 0.00 2.37
CA THR A 324 -11.28 -0.56 2.67
C THR A 324 -11.78 -1.46 1.54
N LEU A 325 -11.65 -1.05 0.27
CA LEU A 325 -12.03 -1.90 -0.86
C LEU A 325 -11.24 -3.21 -0.90
N TRP A 326 -9.93 -3.13 -0.66
CA TRP A 326 -9.09 -4.32 -0.52
C TRP A 326 -9.60 -5.23 0.59
N ALA A 327 -9.87 -4.67 1.78
CA ALA A 327 -10.37 -5.42 2.91
C ALA A 327 -11.74 -6.06 2.63
N CYS A 328 -12.69 -5.32 2.05
CA CYS A 328 -13.98 -5.85 1.62
C CYS A 328 -13.81 -7.04 0.67
N SER A 329 -12.89 -6.93 -0.30
CA SER A 329 -12.62 -8.02 -1.25
C SER A 329 -12.04 -9.28 -0.60
N ARG A 330 -11.31 -9.13 0.50
CA ARG A 330 -10.73 -10.25 1.29
C ARG A 330 -11.74 -10.87 2.24
N LEU A 331 -12.59 -10.03 2.84
CA LEU A 331 -13.64 -10.43 3.76
C LEU A 331 -14.86 -11.04 3.04
N GLY A 332 -14.98 -10.83 1.72
CA GLY A 332 -16.21 -11.14 0.99
C GLY A 332 -17.38 -10.24 1.41
N TYR A 333 -17.10 -9.06 1.97
CA TYR A 333 -18.11 -8.11 2.45
C TYR A 333 -18.63 -7.27 1.28
N HIS A 334 -19.94 -7.37 1.02
CA HIS A 334 -20.61 -6.69 -0.08
C HIS A 334 -21.61 -5.66 0.46
N ASN A 335 -21.27 -4.38 0.33
CA ASN A 335 -22.17 -3.27 0.56
C ASN A 335 -22.07 -2.30 -0.62
N THR A 336 -23.04 -2.37 -1.52
CA THR A 336 -23.05 -1.60 -2.78
C THR A 336 -22.91 -0.10 -2.52
N HIS A 337 -23.61 0.45 -1.52
CA HIS A 337 -23.59 1.88 -1.24
C HIS A 337 -22.21 2.36 -0.74
N LEU A 338 -21.59 1.59 0.17
CA LEU A 338 -20.22 1.83 0.60
C LEU A 338 -19.25 1.75 -0.58
N ILE A 339 -19.31 0.67 -1.37
CA ILE A 339 -18.38 0.45 -2.49
C ILE A 339 -18.48 1.60 -3.50
N THR A 340 -19.69 2.02 -3.89
CA THR A 340 -19.91 3.17 -4.78
C THR A 340 -19.32 4.45 -4.18
N THR A 341 -19.58 4.72 -2.90
CA THR A 341 -19.07 5.94 -2.24
C THR A 341 -17.54 5.97 -2.17
N LEU A 342 -16.90 4.82 -1.93
CA LEU A 342 -15.44 4.69 -1.97
C LEU A 342 -14.91 4.93 -3.39
N CYS A 343 -15.58 4.41 -4.42
CA CYS A 343 -15.24 4.68 -5.82
C CYS A 343 -15.33 6.16 -6.15
N ASP A 344 -16.41 6.83 -5.75
CA ASP A 344 -16.59 8.27 -5.97
C ASP A 344 -15.53 9.11 -5.25
N ALA A 345 -15.11 8.70 -4.05
CA ALA A 345 -14.01 9.34 -3.34
C ALA A 345 -12.68 9.21 -4.10
N VAL A 346 -12.41 8.06 -4.72
CA VAL A 346 -11.24 7.85 -5.57
C VAL A 346 -11.34 8.71 -6.84
N VAL A 347 -12.51 8.78 -7.50
CA VAL A 347 -12.70 9.63 -8.68
C VAL A 347 -12.40 11.10 -8.36
N ARG A 348 -12.95 11.64 -7.27
CA ARG A 348 -12.72 13.04 -6.85
C ARG A 348 -11.24 13.36 -6.60
N ASN A 349 -10.48 12.38 -6.15
CA ASN A 349 -9.09 12.57 -5.72
C ASN A 349 -8.06 11.89 -6.63
N LEU A 350 -8.46 11.44 -7.83
CA LEU A 350 -7.64 10.57 -8.68
C LEU A 350 -6.26 11.15 -8.99
N ALA A 351 -6.17 12.47 -9.19
CA ALA A 351 -4.91 13.18 -9.45
C ALA A 351 -3.90 13.06 -8.30
N THR A 352 -4.35 12.75 -7.08
CA THR A 352 -3.51 12.59 -5.89
C THR A 352 -3.24 11.14 -5.53
N CYS A 353 -3.90 10.19 -6.21
CA CYS A 353 -3.69 8.76 -5.99
C CYS A 353 -2.34 8.30 -6.54
N SER A 354 -1.72 7.37 -5.84
CA SER A 354 -0.60 6.58 -6.34
C SER A 354 -1.05 5.46 -7.28
N ASP A 355 -0.13 4.96 -8.11
CA ASP A 355 -0.39 3.80 -8.98
C ASP A 355 -0.78 2.56 -8.17
N LEU A 356 -0.25 2.43 -6.95
CA LEU A 356 -0.60 1.34 -6.03
C LEU A 356 -2.05 1.44 -5.57
N GLU A 357 -2.51 2.63 -5.19
CA GLU A 357 -3.91 2.84 -4.78
C GLU A 357 -4.86 2.60 -5.95
N VAL A 358 -4.57 3.17 -7.13
CA VAL A 358 -5.39 2.99 -8.34
C VAL A 358 -5.51 1.52 -8.71
N SER A 359 -4.37 0.82 -8.81
CA SER A 359 -4.35 -0.60 -9.20
C SER A 359 -5.01 -1.50 -8.14
N SER A 360 -4.83 -1.19 -6.85
CA SER A 360 -5.47 -1.91 -5.75
C SER A 360 -6.98 -1.75 -5.76
N VAL A 361 -7.49 -0.53 -6.00
CA VAL A 361 -8.93 -0.26 -6.14
C VAL A 361 -9.51 -1.08 -7.30
N ALA A 362 -8.87 -1.04 -8.48
CA ALA A 362 -9.32 -1.79 -9.66
C ALA A 362 -9.35 -3.30 -9.39
N GLU A 363 -8.28 -3.87 -8.81
CA GLU A 363 -8.22 -5.29 -8.45
C GLU A 363 -9.32 -5.67 -7.44
N SER A 364 -9.56 -4.82 -6.44
CA SER A 364 -10.55 -5.06 -5.40
C SER A 364 -11.97 -5.10 -5.97
N LEU A 365 -12.31 -4.17 -6.85
CA LEU A 365 -13.60 -4.15 -7.55
C LEU A 365 -13.81 -5.39 -8.41
N ALA A 366 -12.76 -5.81 -9.13
CA ALA A 366 -12.79 -7.04 -9.90
C ALA A 366 -12.99 -8.27 -9.02
N ARG A 367 -12.36 -8.34 -7.85
CA ARG A 367 -12.56 -9.41 -6.86
C ARG A 367 -13.99 -9.44 -6.32
N LEU A 368 -14.55 -8.27 -6.02
CA LEU A 368 -15.93 -8.07 -5.56
C LEU A 368 -16.98 -8.25 -6.68
N GLY A 369 -16.57 -8.31 -7.95
CA GLY A 369 -17.49 -8.34 -9.09
C GLY A 369 -18.31 -7.05 -9.25
N HIS A 370 -17.87 -5.94 -8.65
CA HIS A 370 -18.59 -4.67 -8.67
C HIS A 370 -18.05 -3.77 -9.78
N ARG A 371 -18.87 -3.49 -10.79
CA ARG A 371 -18.49 -2.61 -11.91
C ARG A 371 -18.96 -1.17 -11.65
N HIS A 372 -18.02 -0.28 -11.32
CA HIS A 372 -18.28 1.15 -11.19
C HIS A 372 -17.89 1.91 -12.47
N GLN A 373 -18.83 2.07 -13.40
CA GLN A 373 -18.56 2.58 -14.75
C GLN A 373 -17.80 3.91 -14.75
N GLY A 374 -18.27 4.91 -13.98
CA GLY A 374 -17.61 6.22 -13.94
C GLY A 374 -16.15 6.17 -13.46
N LEU A 375 -15.82 5.24 -12.55
CA LEU A 375 -14.45 5.07 -12.09
C LEU A 375 -13.61 4.39 -13.17
N MET A 376 -14.09 3.30 -13.77
CA MET A 376 -13.36 2.58 -14.83
C MET A 376 -13.10 3.48 -16.04
N ASP A 377 -14.06 4.31 -16.45
CA ASP A 377 -13.88 5.24 -17.57
C ASP A 377 -12.86 6.34 -17.22
N THR A 378 -12.88 6.84 -15.98
CA THR A 378 -11.93 7.85 -15.50
C THR A 378 -10.52 7.28 -15.38
N LEU A 379 -10.36 6.05 -14.86
CA LEU A 379 -9.07 5.37 -14.76
C LEU A 379 -8.46 5.15 -16.15
N ALA A 380 -9.24 4.67 -17.11
CA ALA A 380 -8.76 4.45 -18.47
C ALA A 380 -8.28 5.76 -19.10
N THR A 381 -9.06 6.83 -18.94
CA THR A 381 -8.71 8.17 -19.46
C THR A 381 -7.43 8.69 -18.81
N ALA A 382 -7.32 8.62 -17.48
CA ALA A 382 -6.18 9.14 -16.75
C ALA A 382 -4.88 8.36 -17.04
N ILE A 383 -4.96 7.04 -17.21
CA ILE A 383 -3.79 6.21 -17.54
C ILE A 383 -3.34 6.48 -18.97
N LEU A 384 -4.26 6.57 -19.93
CA LEU A 384 -3.92 6.85 -21.34
C LEU A 384 -3.37 8.27 -21.56
N ALA A 385 -3.73 9.22 -20.71
CA ALA A 385 -3.24 10.60 -20.79
C ALA A 385 -1.78 10.77 -20.34
N GLU A 386 -1.15 9.76 -19.73
CA GLU A 386 0.21 9.83 -19.17
C GLU A 386 1.08 8.65 -19.64
N PRO A 387 2.41 8.85 -19.81
CA PRO A 387 3.30 7.76 -20.20
C PRO A 387 3.40 6.71 -19.07
N VAL A 388 2.98 5.48 -19.37
CA VAL A 388 3.01 4.32 -18.46
C VAL A 388 4.43 3.80 -18.18
N ILE A 389 5.46 4.41 -18.78
CA ILE A 389 6.85 3.94 -18.83
C ILE A 389 7.51 3.80 -17.44
N GLY A 390 6.94 4.38 -16.38
CA GLY A 390 7.42 4.27 -14.99
C GLY A 390 6.54 3.46 -14.03
N ALA A 391 5.42 2.88 -14.49
CA ALA A 391 4.50 2.16 -13.61
C ALA A 391 5.05 0.77 -13.24
N HIS A 392 4.97 0.43 -11.95
CA HIS A 392 5.43 -0.87 -11.44
C HIS A 392 4.65 -2.02 -12.12
N PRO A 393 5.31 -3.11 -12.58
CA PRO A 393 4.66 -4.18 -13.34
C PRO A 393 3.43 -4.78 -12.67
N THR A 394 3.47 -4.99 -11.36
CA THR A 394 2.32 -5.49 -10.58
C THR A 394 1.11 -4.56 -10.63
N CYS A 395 1.32 -3.23 -10.70
CA CYS A 395 0.22 -2.28 -10.84
C CYS A 395 -0.44 -2.42 -12.22
N ILE A 396 0.36 -2.59 -13.27
CA ILE A 396 -0.13 -2.83 -14.63
C ILE A 396 -0.95 -4.13 -14.69
N ALA A 397 -0.40 -5.22 -14.15
CA ALA A 397 -1.05 -6.52 -14.13
C ALA A 397 -2.42 -6.49 -13.41
N ARG A 398 -2.51 -5.77 -12.28
CA ARG A 398 -3.76 -5.57 -11.54
C ARG A 398 -4.84 -4.86 -12.34
N VAL A 399 -4.47 -3.81 -13.07
CA VAL A 399 -5.40 -3.07 -13.92
C VAL A 399 -5.86 -3.95 -15.09
N LEU A 400 -4.95 -4.63 -15.78
CA LEU A 400 -5.30 -5.59 -16.83
C LEU A 400 -6.24 -6.70 -16.34
N PHE A 401 -5.94 -7.27 -15.17
CA PHE A 401 -6.80 -8.24 -14.51
C PHE A 401 -8.19 -7.68 -14.23
N ALA A 402 -8.26 -6.45 -13.72
CA ALA A 402 -9.52 -5.83 -13.36
C ALA A 402 -10.43 -5.58 -14.56
N TYR A 403 -9.90 -4.96 -15.62
CA TYR A 403 -10.66 -4.67 -16.85
C TYR A 403 -11.08 -5.95 -17.57
N GLY A 404 -10.22 -6.96 -17.58
CA GLY A 404 -10.56 -8.29 -18.07
C GLY A 404 -11.74 -8.91 -17.32
N LYS A 405 -11.64 -8.97 -15.98
CA LYS A 405 -12.62 -9.63 -15.12
C LYS A 405 -13.97 -8.91 -15.06
N LEU A 406 -13.97 -7.57 -15.09
CA LEU A 406 -15.19 -6.76 -15.07
C LEU A 406 -15.87 -6.63 -16.44
N GLY A 407 -15.28 -7.22 -17.49
CA GLY A 407 -15.84 -7.14 -18.84
C GLY A 407 -15.86 -5.72 -19.40
N CYS A 408 -14.87 -4.89 -19.04
CA CYS A 408 -14.68 -3.57 -19.64
C CYS A 408 -14.20 -3.75 -21.09
N ARG A 409 -14.93 -3.19 -22.06
CA ARG A 409 -14.76 -3.42 -23.50
C ARG A 409 -15.06 -2.21 -24.37
N SER A 410 -15.14 -1.02 -23.79
CA SER A 410 -15.23 0.20 -24.59
C SER A 410 -14.00 0.32 -25.51
N PRO A 411 -14.06 1.09 -26.62
CA PRO A 411 -12.88 1.33 -27.47
C PRO A 411 -11.67 1.82 -26.67
N ARG A 412 -11.92 2.64 -25.64
CA ARG A 412 -10.90 3.13 -24.71
C ARG A 412 -10.31 2.02 -23.85
N ASP A 413 -11.12 1.07 -23.40
CA ASP A 413 -10.64 -0.09 -22.61
C ASP A 413 -9.74 -0.99 -23.45
N VAL A 414 -10.04 -1.13 -24.75
CA VAL A 414 -9.22 -1.90 -25.70
C VAL A 414 -7.87 -1.22 -25.91
N GLU A 415 -7.87 0.10 -26.11
CA GLU A 415 -6.65 0.90 -26.20
C GLU A 415 -5.82 0.79 -24.93
N LEU A 416 -6.45 0.96 -23.76
CA LEU A 416 -5.81 0.80 -22.45
C LEU A 416 -5.15 -0.57 -22.31
N ALA A 417 -5.87 -1.65 -22.59
CA ALA A 417 -5.33 -3.01 -22.50
C ALA A 417 -4.11 -3.20 -23.41
N SER A 418 -4.15 -2.63 -24.62
CA SER A 418 -3.03 -2.66 -25.56
C SER A 418 -1.80 -1.89 -25.06
N VAL A 419 -1.99 -0.65 -24.62
CA VAL A 419 -0.91 0.21 -24.08
C VAL A 419 -0.27 -0.44 -22.86
N LEU A 420 -1.08 -0.95 -21.92
CA LEU A 420 -0.59 -1.61 -20.71
C LEU A 420 0.16 -2.91 -20.99
N ALA A 421 -0.36 -3.76 -21.89
CA ALA A 421 0.30 -5.00 -22.26
C ALA A 421 1.64 -4.73 -22.97
N ALA A 422 1.69 -3.75 -23.88
CA ALA A 422 2.93 -3.31 -24.53
C ALA A 422 3.93 -2.71 -23.52
N ALA A 423 3.46 -1.93 -22.54
CA ALA A 423 4.31 -1.35 -21.49
C ALA A 423 4.96 -2.39 -20.56
N LEU A 424 4.38 -3.58 -20.44
CA LEU A 424 4.98 -4.70 -19.69
C LEU A 424 6.15 -5.36 -20.44
N VAL A 425 6.14 -5.36 -21.78
CA VAL A 425 7.17 -6.03 -22.60
C VAL A 425 8.61 -5.62 -22.23
N PRO A 426 8.98 -4.32 -22.19
CA PRO A 426 10.34 -3.92 -21.82
C PRO A 426 10.69 -4.25 -20.36
N GLN A 427 9.69 -4.50 -19.50
CA GLN A 427 9.88 -4.79 -18.08
C GLN A 427 9.91 -6.30 -17.78
N LEU A 428 9.61 -7.16 -18.75
CA LEU A 428 9.55 -8.62 -18.57
C LEU A 428 10.78 -9.24 -17.88
N PRO A 429 12.04 -8.80 -18.09
CA PRO A 429 13.18 -9.38 -17.40
C PRO A 429 13.08 -9.37 -15.87
N VAL A 430 12.41 -8.38 -15.29
CA VAL A 430 12.21 -8.24 -13.83
C VAL A 430 10.80 -8.66 -13.36
N VAL A 431 9.89 -8.98 -14.30
CA VAL A 431 8.54 -9.43 -13.97
C VAL A 431 8.57 -10.84 -13.37
N ARG A 432 7.95 -10.98 -12.21
CA ARG A 432 7.77 -12.26 -11.52
C ARG A 432 6.62 -13.08 -12.10
N GLU A 433 6.62 -14.38 -11.80
CA GLU A 433 5.65 -15.38 -12.22
C GLU A 433 4.20 -15.02 -11.83
N ASP A 434 3.98 -14.51 -10.62
CA ASP A 434 2.66 -14.11 -10.11
C ASP A 434 2.09 -12.91 -10.86
N THR A 435 2.94 -11.93 -11.16
CA THR A 435 2.60 -10.71 -11.88
C THR A 435 2.30 -11.01 -13.35
N LEU A 436 3.12 -11.84 -14.00
CA LEU A 436 2.87 -12.30 -15.36
C LEU A 436 1.55 -13.07 -15.44
N ALA A 437 1.33 -14.02 -14.53
CA ALA A 437 0.10 -14.81 -14.48
C ALA A 437 -1.15 -13.95 -14.31
N MET A 438 -1.10 -12.94 -13.43
CA MET A 438 -2.21 -12.01 -13.21
C MET A 438 -2.53 -11.19 -14.47
N ALA A 439 -1.51 -10.65 -15.14
CA ALA A 439 -1.67 -9.93 -16.40
C ALA A 439 -2.28 -10.85 -17.47
N CYS A 440 -1.74 -12.06 -17.64
CA CYS A 440 -2.24 -13.03 -18.62
C CYS A 440 -3.68 -13.45 -18.35
N LYS A 441 -4.04 -13.67 -17.08
CA LYS A 441 -5.43 -13.96 -16.68
C LYS A 441 -6.37 -12.84 -17.11
N GLY A 442 -5.99 -11.59 -16.84
CA GLY A 442 -6.72 -10.41 -17.27
C GLY A 442 -6.91 -10.32 -18.76
N LEU A 443 -5.81 -10.42 -19.51
CA LEU A 443 -5.79 -10.35 -20.97
C LEU A 443 -6.57 -11.49 -21.63
N ALA A 444 -6.54 -12.69 -21.05
CA ALA A 444 -7.31 -13.83 -21.55
C ALA A 444 -8.81 -13.58 -21.38
N MET A 445 -9.23 -13.15 -20.19
CA MET A 445 -10.61 -12.70 -19.96
C MET A 445 -10.96 -11.51 -20.82
N PHE A 446 -9.99 -10.66 -21.20
CA PHE A 446 -10.18 -9.51 -22.08
C PHE A 446 -10.39 -9.92 -23.55
N GLY A 447 -9.85 -11.06 -23.98
CA GLY A 447 -9.80 -11.47 -25.38
C GLY A 447 -8.70 -10.75 -26.17
N TYR A 448 -7.56 -10.47 -25.53
CA TYR A 448 -6.41 -9.81 -26.14
C TYR A 448 -5.70 -10.72 -27.16
N LYS A 449 -5.25 -10.16 -28.30
CA LYS A 449 -4.76 -10.94 -29.47
C LYS A 449 -3.47 -10.44 -30.12
N ASP A 450 -2.75 -9.47 -29.55
CA ASP A 450 -1.50 -8.99 -30.17
C ASP A 450 -0.40 -10.06 -30.07
N GLN A 451 -0.11 -10.69 -31.21
CA GLN A 451 0.81 -11.82 -31.28
C GLN A 451 2.25 -11.47 -30.87
N ARG A 452 2.70 -10.23 -31.07
CA ARG A 452 4.07 -9.82 -30.72
C ARG A 452 4.24 -9.72 -29.22
N VAL A 453 3.27 -9.10 -28.55
CA VAL A 453 3.26 -8.98 -27.08
C VAL A 453 3.11 -10.36 -26.44
N LEU A 454 2.20 -11.18 -26.98
CA LEU A 454 1.95 -12.53 -26.47
C LEU A 454 3.17 -13.44 -26.61
N ALA A 455 3.89 -13.39 -27.73
CA ALA A 455 5.13 -14.13 -27.90
C ALA A 455 6.17 -13.75 -26.85
N ALA A 456 6.35 -12.45 -26.57
CA ALA A 456 7.27 -11.98 -25.52
C ALA A 456 6.88 -12.50 -24.12
N PHE A 457 5.58 -12.54 -23.82
CA PHE A 457 5.06 -13.08 -22.56
C PHE A 457 5.34 -14.59 -22.46
N GLY A 458 5.16 -15.32 -23.57
CA GLY A 458 5.53 -16.74 -23.67
C GLY A 458 7.02 -16.98 -23.38
N SER A 459 7.91 -16.18 -23.98
CA SER A 459 9.36 -16.31 -23.76
C SER A 459 9.79 -15.92 -22.34
N ARG A 460 9.03 -15.07 -21.65
CA ARG A 460 9.25 -14.81 -20.22
C ARG A 460 8.75 -15.97 -19.36
N ALA A 461 7.58 -16.52 -19.66
CA ALA A 461 7.04 -17.67 -18.94
C ALA A 461 7.96 -18.89 -19.04
N GLU A 462 8.54 -19.14 -20.22
CA GLU A 462 9.50 -20.23 -20.43
C GLU A 462 10.72 -20.10 -19.50
N ARG A 463 11.27 -18.90 -19.38
CA ARG A 463 12.41 -18.62 -18.48
C ARG A 463 12.06 -18.74 -17.00
N LEU A 464 10.79 -18.57 -16.64
CA LEU A 464 10.30 -18.68 -15.26
C LEU A 464 9.87 -20.10 -14.91
N LEU A 465 9.73 -21.01 -15.89
CA LEU A 465 9.20 -22.37 -15.68
C LEU A 465 9.82 -23.11 -14.49
N PRO A 466 11.16 -23.15 -14.28
CA PRO A 466 11.75 -23.96 -13.22
C PRO A 466 11.18 -23.68 -11.82
N ASP A 467 10.84 -22.42 -11.54
CA ASP A 467 10.28 -21.97 -10.25
C ASP A 467 8.76 -21.74 -10.31
N CYS A 468 8.14 -21.98 -11.46
CA CYS A 468 6.74 -21.64 -11.71
C CYS A 468 5.79 -22.69 -11.14
N SER A 469 4.79 -22.23 -10.38
CA SER A 469 3.68 -23.08 -9.93
C SER A 469 2.61 -23.24 -11.01
N GLU A 470 1.79 -24.30 -10.93
CA GLU A 470 0.63 -24.50 -11.81
C GLU A 470 -0.27 -23.25 -11.87
N ALA A 471 -0.56 -22.66 -10.71
CA ALA A 471 -1.43 -21.48 -10.59
C ALA A 471 -0.92 -20.26 -11.37
N HIS A 472 0.39 -20.18 -11.60
CA HIS A 472 1.02 -19.11 -12.36
C HIS A 472 1.20 -19.46 -13.85
N LEU A 473 1.42 -20.73 -14.16
CA LEU A 473 1.61 -21.20 -15.53
C LEU A 473 0.30 -21.20 -16.34
N LEU A 474 -0.80 -21.70 -15.76
CA LEU A 474 -2.07 -21.88 -16.48
C LEU A 474 -2.64 -20.60 -17.10
N PRO A 475 -2.64 -19.44 -16.44
CA PRO A 475 -3.13 -18.21 -17.06
C PRO A 475 -2.37 -17.81 -18.33
N VAL A 476 -1.06 -18.05 -18.39
CA VAL A 476 -0.25 -17.76 -19.56
C VAL A 476 -0.65 -18.69 -20.71
N LEU A 477 -0.68 -19.99 -20.42
CA LEU A 477 -1.05 -21.04 -21.37
C LEU A 477 -2.45 -20.80 -21.97
N ARG A 478 -3.44 -20.50 -21.13
CA ARG A 478 -4.81 -20.17 -21.56
C ARG A 478 -4.87 -18.94 -22.45
N LEU A 479 -4.11 -17.89 -22.13
CA LEU A 479 -4.02 -16.70 -22.96
C LEU A 479 -3.46 -17.04 -24.35
N LEU A 480 -2.31 -17.71 -24.42
CA LEU A 480 -1.69 -18.07 -25.69
C LEU A 480 -2.61 -18.97 -26.53
N GLY A 481 -3.23 -19.98 -25.92
CA GLY A 481 -4.16 -20.89 -26.60
C GLY A 481 -5.41 -20.18 -27.13
N SER A 482 -6.03 -19.33 -26.32
CA SER A 482 -7.24 -18.59 -26.72
C SER A 482 -6.96 -17.52 -27.79
N ALA A 483 -5.76 -16.94 -27.78
CA ALA A 483 -5.32 -15.99 -28.79
C ALA A 483 -4.74 -16.65 -30.06
N GLY A 484 -4.57 -17.98 -30.05
CA GLY A 484 -3.93 -18.72 -31.14
C GLY A 484 -2.45 -18.38 -31.32
N CYS A 485 -1.77 -17.94 -30.27
CA CYS A 485 -0.35 -17.61 -30.29
C CYS A 485 0.48 -18.89 -30.19
N GLN A 486 1.28 -19.15 -31.21
CA GLN A 486 2.18 -20.32 -31.25
C GLN A 486 3.47 -20.02 -30.48
N HIS A 487 3.81 -20.86 -29.52
CA HIS A 487 5.05 -20.80 -28.75
C HIS A 487 5.53 -22.21 -28.38
N TYR A 488 6.05 -22.92 -29.38
CA TYR A 488 6.36 -24.36 -29.32
C TYR A 488 7.27 -24.75 -28.14
N GLN A 489 8.32 -23.96 -27.89
CA GLN A 489 9.28 -24.22 -26.80
C GLN A 489 8.60 -24.22 -25.43
N LEU A 490 7.68 -23.28 -25.19
CA LEU A 490 6.94 -23.17 -23.96
C LEU A 490 5.97 -24.34 -23.78
N ALA A 491 5.30 -24.79 -24.85
CA ALA A 491 4.37 -25.92 -24.79
C ALA A 491 5.08 -27.20 -24.34
N VAL A 492 6.18 -27.56 -25.01
CA VAL A 492 6.99 -28.74 -24.68
C VAL A 492 7.64 -28.61 -23.30
N ALA A 493 8.22 -27.45 -22.99
CA ALA A 493 8.84 -27.21 -21.68
C ALA A 493 7.82 -27.26 -20.53
N SER A 494 6.58 -26.81 -20.76
CA SER A 494 5.49 -26.93 -19.79
C SER A 494 5.12 -28.40 -19.53
N ALA A 495 5.03 -29.23 -20.57
CA ALA A 495 4.74 -30.66 -20.42
C ALA A 495 5.81 -31.36 -19.56
N ARG A 496 7.09 -31.12 -19.87
CA ARG A 496 8.22 -31.63 -19.08
C ARG A 496 8.22 -31.12 -17.65
N HIS A 497 7.90 -29.84 -17.43
CA HIS A 497 7.85 -29.26 -16.10
C HIS A 497 6.75 -29.89 -15.24
N LEU A 498 5.55 -30.05 -15.79
CA LEU A 498 4.47 -30.75 -15.08
C LEU A 498 4.88 -32.18 -14.74
N GLN A 499 5.44 -32.92 -15.71
CA GLN A 499 5.92 -34.30 -15.52
C GLN A 499 6.98 -34.41 -14.42
N ALA A 500 8.05 -33.61 -14.50
CA ALA A 500 9.22 -33.76 -13.65
C ALA A 500 9.06 -33.16 -12.25
N VAL A 501 8.27 -32.08 -12.10
CA VAL A 501 8.23 -31.29 -10.87
C VAL A 501 6.88 -31.39 -10.18
N ILE A 502 5.78 -31.32 -10.93
CA ILE A 502 4.44 -31.12 -10.36
C ILE A 502 3.73 -32.46 -10.11
N LEU A 503 3.77 -33.40 -11.05
CA LEU A 503 3.15 -34.73 -10.90
C LEU A 503 3.70 -35.52 -9.69
N PRO A 504 5.03 -35.61 -9.44
CA PRO A 504 5.56 -36.35 -8.29
C PRO A 504 5.14 -35.77 -6.94
N SER A 505 4.77 -34.48 -6.93
CA SER A 505 4.31 -33.79 -5.73
C SER A 505 2.83 -34.03 -5.41
N SER A 506 2.08 -34.75 -6.28
CA SER A 506 0.68 -35.29 -6.24
C SER A 506 -0.48 -34.43 -5.68
N LYS A 507 -0.23 -33.55 -4.70
CA LYS A 507 -1.14 -32.57 -4.10
C LYS A 507 -1.14 -31.21 -4.81
N ARG A 508 -0.27 -30.99 -5.81
CA ARG A 508 -0.02 -29.68 -6.41
C ARG A 508 -0.45 -29.53 -7.87
N CYS A 509 -0.83 -30.62 -8.56
CA CYS A 509 -1.27 -30.60 -9.95
C CYS A 509 -2.76 -30.93 -10.05
N SER A 510 -3.57 -30.09 -10.70
CA SER A 510 -4.93 -30.46 -11.11
C SER A 510 -4.94 -31.26 -12.41
N ALA A 511 -5.92 -32.15 -12.60
CA ALA A 511 -6.12 -32.84 -13.87
C ALA A 511 -6.37 -31.86 -15.04
N SER A 512 -7.08 -30.75 -14.78
CA SER A 512 -7.32 -29.69 -15.77
C SER A 512 -6.02 -29.05 -16.27
N ALA A 513 -4.98 -28.97 -15.43
CA ALA A 513 -3.69 -28.43 -15.86
C ALA A 513 -2.98 -29.33 -16.87
N ALA A 514 -2.99 -30.63 -16.62
CA ALA A 514 -2.45 -31.62 -17.55
C ALA A 514 -3.18 -31.54 -18.90
N VAL A 515 -4.52 -31.48 -18.88
CA VAL A 515 -5.33 -31.34 -20.09
C VAL A 515 -5.04 -30.03 -20.84
N GLU A 516 -4.87 -28.90 -20.14
CA GLU A 516 -4.53 -27.62 -20.78
C GLU A 516 -3.19 -27.68 -21.51
N VAL A 517 -2.17 -28.28 -20.90
CA VAL A 517 -0.84 -28.41 -21.51
C VAL A 517 -0.88 -29.34 -22.72
N LEU A 518 -1.55 -30.49 -22.59
CA LEU A 518 -1.73 -31.44 -23.69
C LEU A 518 -2.50 -30.79 -24.85
N TYR A 519 -3.55 -30.03 -24.55
CA TYR A 519 -4.35 -29.33 -25.56
C TYR A 519 -3.52 -28.29 -26.32
N LEU A 520 -2.64 -27.57 -25.63
CA LEU A 520 -1.73 -26.62 -26.26
C LEU A 520 -0.66 -27.29 -27.12
N CYS A 521 -0.13 -28.43 -26.66
CA CYS A 521 0.78 -29.27 -27.41
C CYS A 521 0.14 -29.75 -28.71
N ALA A 522 -1.04 -30.37 -28.62
CA ALA A 522 -1.82 -30.87 -29.76
C ALA A 522 -2.15 -29.74 -30.76
N ARG A 523 -2.64 -28.58 -30.29
CA ARG A 523 -2.97 -27.44 -31.16
C ARG A 523 -1.78 -26.84 -31.89
N GLN A 524 -0.58 -27.02 -31.37
CA GLN A 524 0.64 -26.53 -31.98
C GLN A 524 1.38 -27.61 -32.77
N GLY A 525 0.88 -28.85 -32.79
CA GLY A 525 1.53 -29.98 -33.46
C GLY A 525 2.88 -30.33 -32.85
N VAL A 526 3.07 -30.13 -31.54
CA VAL A 526 4.31 -30.43 -30.82
C VAL A 526 4.00 -31.23 -29.57
N GLU A 527 4.76 -32.29 -29.32
CA GLU A 527 4.62 -33.09 -28.10
C GLU A 527 5.97 -33.66 -27.66
N ASP A 528 6.10 -33.90 -26.36
CA ASP A 528 7.09 -34.83 -25.82
C ASP A 528 6.34 -36.12 -25.47
N PRO A 529 6.52 -37.22 -26.22
CA PRO A 529 5.71 -38.43 -26.06
C PRO A 529 5.74 -39.01 -24.65
N SER A 530 6.88 -38.91 -23.95
CA SER A 530 7.01 -39.39 -22.58
C SER A 530 6.18 -38.54 -21.62
N ALA A 531 6.31 -37.21 -21.70
CA ALA A 531 5.54 -36.31 -20.88
C ALA A 531 4.04 -36.39 -21.19
N ALA A 532 3.67 -36.52 -22.47
CA ALA A 532 2.29 -36.59 -22.92
C ALA A 532 1.59 -37.85 -22.39
N ALA A 533 2.24 -39.01 -22.46
CA ALA A 533 1.71 -40.27 -21.94
C ALA A 533 1.45 -40.21 -20.42
N GLU A 534 2.39 -39.68 -19.65
CA GLU A 534 2.24 -39.54 -18.20
C GLU A 534 1.15 -38.52 -17.81
N LEU A 535 1.08 -37.38 -18.52
CA LEU A 535 0.03 -36.38 -18.30
C LEU A 535 -1.36 -36.92 -18.64
N MET A 536 -1.48 -37.69 -19.72
CA MET A 536 -2.74 -38.36 -20.09
C MET A 536 -3.14 -39.41 -19.05
N ALA A 537 -2.19 -40.23 -18.58
CA ALA A 537 -2.44 -41.20 -17.51
C ALA A 537 -2.86 -40.51 -16.21
N PHE A 538 -2.23 -39.38 -15.87
CA PHE A 538 -2.59 -38.58 -14.70
C PHE A 538 -3.99 -37.98 -14.80
N ALA A 539 -4.35 -37.40 -15.96
CA ALA A 539 -5.67 -36.86 -16.19
C ALA A 539 -6.76 -37.95 -16.15
N ALA A 540 -6.49 -39.12 -16.73
CA ALA A 540 -7.40 -40.27 -16.71
C ALA A 540 -7.62 -40.82 -15.29
N ALA A 541 -6.57 -40.91 -14.47
CA ALA A 541 -6.67 -41.34 -13.08
C ALA A 541 -7.50 -40.39 -12.20
N ARG A 542 -7.75 -39.16 -12.66
CA ARG A 542 -8.46 -38.10 -11.95
C ARG A 542 -9.61 -37.53 -12.78
N GLU A 543 -10.25 -38.37 -13.59
CA GLU A 543 -11.35 -37.97 -14.49
C GLU A 543 -12.47 -37.21 -13.77
N GLN A 544 -12.73 -37.54 -12.50
CA GLN A 544 -13.73 -36.87 -11.66
C GLN A 544 -13.43 -35.38 -11.41
N GLU A 545 -12.18 -34.93 -11.59
CA GLU A 545 -11.77 -33.52 -11.47
C GLU A 545 -11.96 -32.72 -12.77
N LEU A 546 -12.26 -33.39 -13.89
CA LEU A 546 -12.34 -32.77 -15.20
C LEU A 546 -13.65 -32.00 -15.38
N THR A 547 -13.53 -30.80 -15.92
CA THR A 547 -14.67 -29.96 -16.26
C THR A 547 -15.18 -30.28 -17.69
N PRO A 548 -16.40 -29.85 -18.07
CA PRO A 548 -16.88 -29.98 -19.44
C PRO A 548 -15.94 -29.35 -20.48
N VAL A 549 -15.21 -28.29 -20.10
CA VAL A 549 -14.21 -27.65 -20.95
C VAL A 549 -13.00 -28.56 -21.16
N ASP A 550 -12.58 -29.30 -20.13
CA ASP A 550 -11.46 -30.23 -20.22
C ASP A 550 -11.83 -31.44 -21.09
N ALA A 551 -13.06 -31.95 -20.98
CA ALA A 551 -13.56 -33.01 -21.86
C ALA A 551 -13.56 -32.59 -23.35
N ALA A 552 -14.01 -31.37 -23.65
CA ALA A 552 -13.97 -30.83 -25.01
C ALA A 552 -12.53 -30.69 -25.54
N ARG A 553 -11.56 -30.37 -24.66
CA ARG A 553 -10.14 -30.30 -25.03
C ARG A 553 -9.53 -31.67 -25.26
N LEU A 554 -9.88 -32.67 -24.45
CA LEU A 554 -9.47 -34.06 -24.64
C LEU A 554 -9.96 -34.62 -25.98
N PHE A 555 -11.16 -34.25 -26.40
CA PHE A 555 -11.65 -34.60 -27.74
C PHE A 555 -10.74 -34.04 -28.84
N VAL A 556 -10.27 -32.79 -28.72
CA VAL A 556 -9.33 -32.18 -29.67
C VAL A 556 -7.95 -32.82 -29.60
N ILE A 557 -7.50 -33.29 -28.43
CA ILE A 557 -6.22 -34.00 -28.28
C ILE A 557 -6.24 -35.37 -28.96
N GLY A 558 -7.38 -36.06 -28.96
CA GLY A 558 -7.56 -37.39 -29.55
C GLY A 558 -7.85 -37.41 -31.05
N GLN A 559 -8.00 -36.24 -31.69
CA GLN A 559 -8.09 -36.06 -33.14
C GLN A 559 -6.72 -35.73 -33.72
#